data_AF-L1N8T2-F1
#
_entry.id   AF-L1N8T2-F1
#
_cell.length_a   1.000
_cell.length_b   1.000
_cell.length_c   1.000
_cell.angle_alpha   90.00
_cell.angle_beta   90.00
_cell.angle_gamma   90.00
#
_symmetry.space_group_name_H-M   'P 1'
#
loop_
_entity.id
_entity.type
_entity.pdbx_description
1 polymer ?
#
loop_
_entity_poly.entity_id
_entity_poly.type
_entity_poly.pdbx_seq_one_letter_code
_entity_poly.pdbx_strand_id
1 'polypeptide(L)'
;MACNIDIGIGDSWVAPLNQEYKLTSVDTPERAEICKTSTGEVLLDEITEVELRGDSLIGKSMGTDGRYFIFNLETGHSQRFNTRIELCKVLSQESLNLIPNIDFYWNTRKLPYIIGSILCLLFTLISVYLFWRIGLAIPSPSPFTNIVR
;
A
#
# COMPACT_ATOMS: atom_id res chain seq x y z
N MET A 1 -15.59 -2.52 -10.47
CA MET A 1 -14.64 -2.43 -9.36
C MET A 1 -13.88 -1.14 -9.51
N ALA A 2 -14.18 -0.13 -8.68
CA ALA A 2 -13.32 1.03 -8.57
C ALA A 2 -12.10 0.60 -7.75
N CYS A 3 -10.94 0.50 -8.38
CA CYS A 3 -9.69 0.32 -7.67
C CYS A 3 -9.42 1.64 -6.94
N ASN A 4 -9.69 1.70 -5.63
CA ASN A 4 -9.20 2.79 -4.78
C ASN A 4 -7.68 2.63 -4.68
N ILE A 5 -6.98 3.06 -5.71
CA ILE A 5 -5.52 3.09 -5.78
C ILE A 5 -5.12 4.32 -5.00
N ASP A 6 -4.77 4.13 -3.73
CA ASP A 6 -3.94 5.12 -3.07
C ASP A 6 -2.54 5.05 -3.72
N ILE A 7 -2.17 6.17 -4.35
CA ILE A 7 -0.92 6.36 -5.10
C ILE A 7 0.26 6.65 -4.17
N GLY A 8 0.02 6.71 -2.86
CA GLY A 8 1.00 7.02 -1.81
C GLY A 8 1.41 8.49 -1.78
N ILE A 9 0.54 9.37 -2.25
CA ILE A 9 0.74 10.83 -2.26
C ILE A 9 -0.40 11.46 -1.49
N GLY A 10 -0.11 12.04 -0.33
CA GLY A 10 -1.09 12.69 0.53
C GLY A 10 -0.73 12.61 2.01
N ASP A 11 -1.63 13.13 2.84
CA ASP A 11 -1.69 13.02 4.30
C ASP A 11 -2.40 11.74 4.77
N SER A 12 -2.78 10.87 3.84
CA SER A 12 -3.44 9.61 4.10
C SER A 12 -2.80 8.46 3.35
N TRP A 13 -2.95 7.26 3.88
CA TRP A 13 -2.51 6.05 3.23
C TRP A 13 -3.49 4.90 3.46
N VAL A 14 -3.50 3.93 2.53
CA VAL A 14 -4.36 2.74 2.56
C VAL A 14 -3.54 1.48 2.23
N ALA A 15 -3.57 0.50 3.12
CA ALA A 15 -3.08 -0.85 2.89
C ALA A 15 -4.27 -1.84 2.80
N PRO A 16 -4.53 -2.47 1.65
CA PRO A 16 -5.58 -3.48 1.54
C PRO A 16 -5.22 -4.70 2.40
N LEU A 17 -6.19 -5.22 3.16
CA LEU A 17 -6.02 -6.45 3.95
C LEU A 17 -6.60 -7.64 3.19
N ASN A 18 -7.80 -7.48 2.64
CA ASN A 18 -8.42 -8.39 1.67
C ASN A 18 -9.42 -7.59 0.80
N GLN A 19 -10.36 -8.27 0.14
CA GLN A 19 -11.38 -7.59 -0.68
C GLN A 19 -12.40 -6.79 0.16
N GLU A 20 -12.63 -7.17 1.41
CA GLU A 20 -13.66 -6.60 2.28
C GLU A 20 -13.12 -5.55 3.25
N TYR A 21 -11.85 -5.65 3.65
CA TYR A 21 -11.24 -4.84 4.69
C TYR A 21 -9.95 -4.19 4.22
N LYS A 22 -9.70 -2.99 4.75
CA LYS A 22 -8.48 -2.21 4.52
C LYS A 22 -8.01 -1.61 5.83
N LEU A 23 -6.70 -1.46 5.96
CA LEU A 23 -6.06 -0.65 6.99
C LEU A 23 -5.80 0.73 6.39
N THR A 24 -6.27 1.79 7.03
CA THR A 24 -6.14 3.16 6.53
C THR A 24 -5.64 4.09 7.61
N SER A 25 -5.01 5.18 7.23
CA SER A 25 -4.61 6.25 8.14
C SER A 25 -4.82 7.59 7.45
N VAL A 26 -5.19 8.60 8.22
CA VAL A 26 -5.39 9.99 7.79
C VAL A 26 -4.76 10.88 8.86
N ASP A 27 -4.08 11.94 8.43
CA ASP A 27 -3.40 12.98 9.24
C ASP A 27 -2.21 12.49 10.07
N THR A 28 -2.36 11.37 10.79
CA THR A 28 -1.36 10.81 11.70
C THR A 28 -0.92 9.42 11.24
N PRO A 29 0.20 9.28 10.51
CA PRO A 29 0.60 8.02 9.91
C PRO A 29 0.89 6.92 10.94
N GLU A 30 1.13 7.27 12.20
CA GLU A 30 1.35 6.33 13.30
C GLU A 30 0.06 5.71 13.83
N ARG A 31 -1.11 6.23 13.43
CA ARG A 31 -2.44 5.73 13.85
C ARG A 31 -3.25 5.31 12.65
N ALA A 32 -3.69 4.07 12.67
CA ALA A 32 -4.48 3.48 11.60
C ALA A 32 -5.82 2.96 12.11
N GLU A 33 -6.71 2.72 11.16
CA GLU A 33 -8.05 2.22 11.36
C GLU A 33 -8.30 1.04 10.41
N ILE A 34 -9.00 0.02 10.89
CA ILE A 34 -9.55 -1.03 10.04
C ILE A 34 -10.93 -0.58 9.59
N CYS A 35 -11.12 -0.48 8.27
CA CYS A 35 -12.39 -0.12 7.69
C CYS A 35 -12.90 -1.21 6.75
N LYS A 36 -14.23 -1.30 6.60
CA LYS A 36 -14.82 -1.98 5.45
C LYS A 36 -14.49 -1.21 4.17
N THR A 37 -14.03 -1.92 3.15
CA THR A 37 -13.66 -1.37 1.85
C THR A 37 -14.87 -0.78 1.11
N SER A 38 -16.04 -1.40 1.22
CA SER A 38 -17.26 -1.01 0.50
C SER A 38 -17.96 0.22 1.09
N THR A 39 -18.02 0.32 2.42
CA THR A 39 -18.78 1.37 3.13
C THR A 39 -17.90 2.43 3.77
N GLY A 40 -16.62 2.14 4.01
CA GLY A 40 -15.74 3.00 4.82
C GLY A 40 -16.04 2.95 6.32
N GLU A 41 -16.94 2.06 6.76
CA GLU A 41 -17.25 1.86 8.18
C GLU A 41 -15.98 1.48 8.96
N VAL A 42 -15.66 2.25 9.99
CA VAL A 42 -14.54 2.01 10.92
C VAL A 42 -14.94 0.93 11.91
N LEU A 43 -14.14 -0.13 11.97
CA LEU A 43 -14.36 -1.29 12.86
C LEU A 43 -13.41 -1.29 14.06
N LEU A 44 -12.19 -0.82 13.85
CA LEU A 44 -11.17 -0.64 14.89
C LEU A 44 -10.34 0.59 14.55
N ASP A 45 -9.92 1.33 15.56
CA ASP A 45 -9.17 2.57 15.46
C ASP A 45 -7.90 2.58 16.34
N GLU A 46 -7.13 3.66 16.20
CA GLU A 46 -5.89 3.93 16.93
C GLU A 46 -4.86 2.79 16.88
N ILE A 47 -4.83 2.04 15.78
CA ILE A 47 -3.95 0.91 15.58
C ILE A 47 -2.54 1.43 15.29
N THR A 48 -1.56 1.02 16.09
CA THR A 48 -0.16 1.48 15.97
C THR A 48 0.77 0.41 15.43
N GLU A 49 0.51 -0.86 15.75
CA GLU A 49 1.35 -1.99 15.36
C GLU A 49 0.47 -3.15 14.90
N VAL A 50 0.90 -3.87 13.88
CA VAL A 50 0.16 -4.98 13.28
C VAL A 50 1.06 -6.13 12.84
N GLU A 51 0.46 -7.31 12.71
CA GLU A 51 1.02 -8.49 12.09
C GLU A 51 -0.12 -9.23 11.37
N LEU A 52 0.04 -9.47 10.07
CA LEU A 52 -0.94 -10.25 9.29
C LEU A 52 -0.53 -11.73 9.28
N ARG A 53 -1.39 -12.60 9.78
CA ARG A 53 -1.22 -14.07 9.79
C ARG A 53 -2.41 -14.75 9.14
N GLY A 54 -2.25 -15.18 7.89
CA GLY A 54 -3.37 -15.72 7.11
C GLY A 54 -4.54 -14.74 7.12
N ASP A 55 -5.70 -15.20 7.55
CA ASP A 55 -6.92 -14.40 7.63
C ASP A 55 -7.11 -13.68 8.98
N SER A 56 -6.03 -13.50 9.75
CA SER A 56 -6.07 -12.78 11.03
C SER A 56 -5.10 -11.61 11.02
N LEU A 57 -5.63 -10.41 11.24
CA LEU A 57 -4.82 -9.25 11.55
C LEU A 57 -4.71 -9.11 13.07
N ILE A 58 -3.50 -9.32 13.57
CA ILE A 58 -3.19 -9.21 14.99
C ILE A 58 -2.55 -7.84 15.20
N GLY A 59 -2.85 -7.15 16.29
CA GLY A 59 -2.28 -5.83 16.48
C GLY A 59 -2.40 -5.25 17.86
N LYS A 60 -1.94 -4.01 17.95
CA LYS A 60 -1.95 -3.17 19.12
C LYS A 60 -2.64 -1.86 18.78
N SER A 61 -3.53 -1.42 19.66
CA SER A 61 -4.27 -0.16 19.56
C SER A 61 -4.06 0.65 20.84
N MET A 62 -4.06 1.98 20.71
CA MET A 62 -3.99 2.92 21.83
C MET A 62 -5.36 3.27 22.41
N GLY A 63 -6.44 2.71 21.85
CA GLY A 63 -7.81 2.95 22.29
C GLY A 63 -8.10 2.42 23.69
N THR A 64 -9.29 2.78 24.20
CA THR A 64 -9.73 2.44 25.56
C THR A 64 -10.15 0.98 25.72
N ASP A 65 -10.51 0.31 24.63
CA ASP A 65 -11.14 -1.02 24.64
C ASP A 65 -10.13 -2.12 24.32
N GLY A 66 -9.13 -2.25 25.19
CA GLY A 66 -8.08 -3.28 25.11
C GLY A 66 -6.94 -2.90 24.16
N ARG A 67 -5.72 -2.98 24.70
CA ARG A 67 -4.47 -2.57 24.01
C ARG A 67 -4.06 -3.48 22.86
N TYR A 68 -4.56 -4.71 22.82
CA TYR A 68 -4.21 -5.71 21.83
C TYR A 68 -5.47 -6.31 21.21
N PHE A 69 -5.38 -6.75 19.97
CA PHE A 69 -6.52 -7.34 19.27
C PHE A 69 -6.12 -8.47 18.32
N ILE A 70 -7.09 -9.31 18.02
CA ILE A 70 -7.11 -10.19 16.85
C ILE A 70 -8.36 -9.82 16.05
N PHE A 71 -8.20 -9.47 14.79
CA PHE A 71 -9.29 -9.20 13.85
C PHE A 71 -9.31 -10.29 12.78
N ASN A 72 -10.42 -11.02 12.69
CA ASN A 72 -10.59 -12.07 11.71
C ASN A 72 -11.15 -11.48 10.40
N LEU A 73 -10.39 -11.61 9.32
CA LEU A 73 -10.67 -11.05 8.00
C LEU A 73 -11.75 -11.80 7.22
N GLU A 74 -12.14 -13.01 7.63
CA GLU A 74 -13.25 -13.76 7.01
C GLU A 74 -14.60 -13.39 7.62
N THR A 75 -14.62 -13.19 8.94
CA THR A 75 -15.85 -13.00 9.72
C THR A 75 -16.11 -11.55 10.12
N GLY A 76 -15.07 -10.69 10.07
CA GLY A 76 -15.13 -9.32 10.57
C GLY A 76 -15.19 -9.21 12.09
N HIS A 77 -15.05 -10.32 12.82
CA HIS A 77 -15.06 -10.30 14.28
C HIS A 77 -13.72 -9.88 14.86
N SER A 78 -13.78 -9.11 15.95
CA SER A 78 -12.60 -8.70 16.71
C SER A 78 -12.64 -9.26 18.14
N GLN A 79 -11.49 -9.72 18.61
CA GLN A 79 -11.27 -10.07 20.00
C GLN A 79 -10.24 -9.11 20.59
N ARG A 80 -10.54 -8.55 21.77
CA ARG A 80 -9.70 -7.56 22.45
C ARG A 80 -9.03 -8.17 23.69
N PHE A 81 -7.83 -7.69 23.98
CA PHE A 81 -6.99 -8.14 25.09
C PHE A 81 -6.31 -6.95 25.76
N ASN A 82 -6.16 -7.00 27.08
CA ASN A 82 -5.56 -5.90 27.85
C ASN A 82 -4.04 -5.99 27.91
N THR A 83 -3.52 -7.22 27.82
CA THR A 83 -2.10 -7.51 27.94
C THR A 83 -1.59 -8.40 26.81
N ARG A 84 -0.31 -8.24 26.47
CA ARG A 84 0.37 -9.09 25.49
C ARG A 84 0.34 -10.57 25.89
N ILE A 85 0.36 -10.84 27.19
CA ILE A 85 0.36 -12.20 27.73
C ILE A 85 -0.98 -12.91 27.42
N GLU A 86 -2.11 -12.21 27.58
CA GLU A 86 -3.43 -12.75 27.21
C GLU A 86 -3.49 -13.08 25.72
N LEU A 87 -3.04 -12.16 24.87
CA LEU A 87 -2.96 -12.37 23.43
C LEU A 87 -2.10 -13.60 23.10
N CYS A 88 -0.90 -13.70 23.66
CA CYS A 88 0.02 -14.81 23.39
C CYS A 88 -0.51 -16.17 23.88
N LYS A 89 -1.34 -16.19 24.93
CA LYS A 89 -2.00 -17.43 25.40
C LYS A 89 -2.98 -17.96 24.36
N VAL A 90 -3.71 -17.07 23.67
CA VAL A 90 -4.65 -17.46 22.60
C VAL A 90 -3.89 -17.92 21.34
N LEU A 91 -2.78 -17.26 21.01
CA LEU A 91 -1.95 -17.59 19.85
C LEU A 91 -1.03 -18.82 20.05
N SER A 92 -1.24 -19.61 21.10
CA SER A 92 -0.48 -20.84 21.38
C SER A 92 1.05 -20.65 21.42
N GLN A 93 1.53 -19.56 22.03
CA GLN A 93 2.95 -19.25 22.25
C GLN A 93 3.83 -19.09 20.99
N GLU A 94 3.26 -18.90 19.80
CA GLU A 94 4.07 -18.46 18.65
C GLU A 94 4.69 -17.08 18.89
N SER A 95 5.90 -16.86 18.39
CA SER A 95 6.58 -15.57 18.50
C SER A 95 5.77 -14.49 17.78
N LEU A 96 5.20 -13.56 18.53
CA LEU A 96 4.47 -12.40 18.00
C LEU A 96 5.45 -11.32 17.52
N ASN A 97 5.36 -10.97 16.23
CA ASN A 97 6.17 -9.95 15.56
C ASN A 97 5.28 -8.82 15.06
N LEU A 98 4.81 -7.99 15.99
CA LEU A 98 4.10 -6.77 15.64
C LEU A 98 5.09 -5.76 15.07
N ILE A 99 4.81 -5.29 13.85
CA ILE A 99 5.56 -4.21 13.21
C ILE A 99 4.74 -2.92 13.25
N PRO A 100 5.37 -1.73 13.22
CA PRO A 100 4.65 -0.48 13.06
C PRO A 100 3.72 -0.51 11.84
N ASN A 101 2.53 0.07 11.97
CA ASN A 101 1.54 0.12 10.89
C ASN A 101 2.08 0.77 9.60
N ILE A 102 2.96 1.77 9.73
CA ILE A 102 3.60 2.45 8.61
C ILE A 102 4.58 1.54 7.89
N ASP A 103 5.32 0.70 8.63
CA ASP A 103 6.23 -0.29 8.04
C ASP A 103 5.44 -1.39 7.32
N PHE A 104 4.31 -1.81 7.90
CA PHE A 104 3.37 -2.72 7.25
C PHE A 104 2.88 -2.16 5.91
N TYR A 105 2.44 -0.89 5.89
CA TYR A 105 2.05 -0.19 4.68
C TYR A 105 3.16 -0.17 3.61
N TRP A 106 4.38 0.23 3.97
CA TRP A 106 5.50 0.29 3.03
C TRP A 106 5.89 -1.09 2.50
N ASN A 107 5.84 -2.12 3.34
CA ASN A 107 6.10 -3.49 2.93
C ASN A 107 5.09 -3.99 1.89
N THR A 108 3.81 -3.67 2.05
CA THR A 108 2.76 -4.02 1.08
C THR A 108 2.97 -3.33 -0.27
N ARG A 109 3.55 -2.12 -0.30
CA ARG A 109 3.76 -1.35 -1.54
C ARG A 109 5.12 -1.49 -2.19
N LYS A 110 6.10 -2.02 -1.48
CA LYS A 110 7.48 -2.15 -1.97
C LYS A 110 7.55 -2.80 -3.34
N LEU A 111 6.90 -3.95 -3.52
CA LEU A 111 6.94 -4.69 -4.78
C LEU A 111 6.19 -3.96 -5.92
N PRO A 112 4.92 -3.51 -5.75
CA PRO A 112 4.24 -2.69 -6.74
C PRO A 112 5.04 -1.47 -7.19
N TYR A 113 5.69 -0.75 -6.27
CA TYR A 113 6.49 0.42 -6.60
C TYR A 113 7.78 0.08 -7.36
N ILE A 114 8.45 -1.02 -7.02
CA ILE A 114 9.61 -1.50 -7.79
C ILE A 114 9.19 -1.84 -9.22
N ILE A 115 8.10 -2.60 -9.39
CA ILE A 115 7.59 -2.98 -10.71
C ILE A 115 7.19 -1.74 -11.51
N GLY A 116 6.41 -0.84 -10.91
CA GLY A 116 5.97 0.40 -11.54
C GLY A 116 7.15 1.29 -11.96
N SER A 117 8.18 1.38 -11.12
CA SER A 117 9.40 2.15 -11.41
C SER A 117 10.17 1.57 -12.60
N ILE A 118 10.33 0.25 -12.66
CA ILE A 118 11.01 -0.42 -13.79
C ILE A 118 10.22 -0.21 -15.09
N LEU A 119 8.89 -0.40 -15.06
CA LEU A 119 8.04 -0.18 -16.24
C LEU A 119 8.08 1.27 -16.72
N CYS A 120 8.04 2.23 -15.79
CA CYS A 120 8.15 3.66 -16.09
C CYS A 120 9.49 3.98 -16.76
N LEU A 121 10.58 3.42 -16.24
CA LEU A 121 11.92 3.61 -16.81
C LEU A 121 12.01 3.03 -18.23
N LEU A 122 11.52 1.82 -18.45
CA LEU A 122 11.49 1.18 -19.78
C LEU A 122 10.68 2.02 -20.78
N PHE A 123 9.51 2.50 -20.38
CA PHE A 123 8.67 3.34 -21.24
C PHE A 123 9.37 4.67 -21.60
N THR A 124 10.07 5.27 -20.64
CA THR A 124 10.85 6.49 -20.86
C THR A 124 11.98 6.25 -21.87
N LEU A 125 12.74 5.17 -21.72
CA LEU A 125 13.81 4.80 -22.65
C LEU A 125 13.30 4.54 -24.07
N ILE A 126 12.17 3.82 -24.20
CA ILE A 126 11.52 3.58 -25.50
C ILE A 126 11.09 4.90 -26.13
N SER A 127 10.47 5.79 -25.35
CA SER A 127 10.02 7.09 -25.84
C SER A 127 11.18 7.91 -26.37
N VAL A 128 12.28 8.02 -25.60
CA VAL A 128 13.50 8.72 -26.01
C VAL A 128 14.09 8.11 -27.29
N TYR A 129 14.16 6.77 -27.37
CA TYR A 129 14.65 6.08 -28.56
C TYR A 129 13.79 6.38 -29.81
N LEU A 130 12.47 6.36 -29.66
CA LEU A 130 11.54 6.68 -30.76
C LEU A 130 11.68 8.14 -31.22
N PHE A 131 11.74 9.09 -30.28
CA PHE A 131 11.99 10.49 -30.60
C PHE A 131 13.33 10.69 -31.32
N TRP A 132 14.39 10.02 -30.86
CA TRP A 132 15.70 10.04 -31.53
C TRP A 132 15.62 9.48 -32.96
N ARG A 133 14.98 8.32 -33.14
CA ARG A 133 14.82 7.67 -34.45
C ARG A 133 14.01 8.50 -35.42
N ILE A 134 12.92 9.12 -34.99
CA ILE A 134 12.06 9.93 -35.85
C ILE A 134 12.71 11.30 -36.13
N GLY A 135 13.22 11.97 -35.09
CA GLY A 135 13.78 13.32 -35.19
C GLY A 135 15.06 13.40 -36.02
N LEU A 136 15.89 12.35 -36.02
CA LEU A 136 17.12 12.28 -36.82
C LEU A 136 16.98 11.54 -38.15
N ALA A 137 15.84 10.87 -38.40
CA ALA A 137 15.56 10.27 -39.70
C ALA A 137 15.03 11.28 -40.74
N ILE A 138 14.77 12.52 -40.35
CA ILE A 138 14.47 13.61 -41.29
C ILE A 138 15.78 13.95 -42.01
N PRO A 139 15.90 13.68 -43.33
CA PRO A 139 17.07 14.12 -44.08
C PRO A 139 17.12 15.64 -44.01
N SER A 140 18.30 16.21 -43.74
CA SER A 140 18.48 17.64 -43.97
C SER A 140 18.14 17.92 -45.45
N PRO A 141 17.32 18.95 -45.77
CA PRO A 141 17.12 19.33 -47.16
C PRO A 141 18.49 19.67 -47.74
N SER A 142 18.87 18.97 -48.81
CA SER A 142 20.15 19.19 -49.47
C SER A 142 20.18 20.63 -50.00
N PRO A 143 21.25 21.41 -49.75
CA PRO A 143 21.31 22.81 -50.16
C PRO A 143 21.48 23.01 -51.69
N PHE A 144 21.44 21.94 -52.48
CA PHE A 144 21.74 21.98 -53.92
C PHE A 144 20.61 21.32 -54.73
N THR A 145 19.47 21.98 -54.84
CA THR A 145 18.46 21.66 -55.88
C THR A 145 17.78 22.89 -56.47
N ASN A 146 18.46 24.03 -56.49
CA ASN A 146 18.05 25.20 -57.26
C ASN A 146 19.28 25.90 -57.87
N ILE A 147 19.85 25.33 -58.93
CA ILE A 147 20.53 26.13 -59.96
C ILE A 147 19.85 25.77 -61.27
N VAL A 148 18.86 26.60 -61.62
CA VAL A 148 18.38 26.76 -62.99
C VAL A 148 19.42 27.61 -63.71
N ARG A 149 20.09 27.02 -64.71
CA ARG A 149 20.32 27.64 -66.02
C ARG A 149 20.81 26.61 -67.02
#